data_AF-A0A7J5B7D2-F1
#
_entry.id   AF-A0A7J5B7D2-F1
#
_cell.length_a   1.000
_cell.length_b   1.000
_cell.length_c   1.000
_cell.angle_alpha   90.00
_cell.angle_beta   90.00
_cell.angle_gamma   90.00
#
_symmetry.space_group_name_H-M   'P 1'
#
loop_
_entity.id
_entity.type
_entity.pdbx_description
1 polymer ?
#
loop_
_entity_poly.entity_id
_entity_poly.type
_entity_poly.pdbx_seq_one_letter_code
_entity_poly.pdbx_strand_id
1 'polypeptide(L)'
;MSTSIYSRSNDPQWWQKLGLSPDGIGIVPGRFIDHRALVDLLRSYEPTAFKRKVGGAEQITIDELRERILEEDDRQKREIEAAKAVQAREHRQLGWDRIEAAYAAPDAEEIITVGRWEGFTRAAATAWCWNLYQYEPRGFAHPASEVRARAITQFKNGGLPEVLGYPKRARELEALGLTPRTYREHKEALGSKPSPDLRF
;
A
#
# COMPACT_ATOMS: atom_id res chain seq x y z
N MET A 1 -14.26 -37.04 -46.77
CA MET A 1 -15.38 -36.68 -45.89
C MET A 1 -14.76 -36.22 -44.57
N SER A 2 -14.83 -34.92 -44.25
CA SER A 2 -14.21 -34.35 -43.05
C SER A 2 -15.31 -33.67 -42.24
N THR A 3 -15.64 -34.23 -41.07
CA THR A 3 -16.70 -33.72 -40.20
C THR A 3 -16.04 -32.84 -39.14
N SER A 4 -16.10 -31.53 -39.36
CA SER A 4 -15.61 -30.52 -38.41
C SER A 4 -16.61 -30.36 -37.26
N ILE A 5 -16.24 -30.85 -36.07
CA ILE A 5 -16.94 -30.63 -34.81
C ILE A 5 -16.20 -29.53 -34.05
N TYR A 6 -16.42 -28.27 -34.40
CA TYR A 6 -16.07 -27.12 -33.55
C TYR A 6 -17.07 -26.00 -33.80
N SER A 7 -18.26 -26.12 -33.22
CA SER A 7 -19.11 -24.95 -32.95
C SER A 7 -18.93 -24.57 -31.48
N ARG A 8 -17.76 -24.02 -31.14
CA ARG A 8 -17.63 -23.15 -29.96
C ARG A 8 -18.57 -21.97 -30.21
N SER A 9 -19.44 -21.64 -29.26
CA SER A 9 -20.33 -20.49 -29.38
C SER A 9 -19.50 -19.22 -29.55
N ASN A 10 -19.38 -18.75 -30.80
CA ASN A 10 -18.75 -17.47 -31.14
C ASN A 10 -19.72 -16.32 -30.82
N ASP A 11 -19.96 -16.09 -29.54
CA ASP A 11 -20.38 -14.78 -29.08
C ASP A 11 -19.17 -14.13 -28.40
N PRO A 12 -18.27 -13.49 -29.16
CA PRO A 12 -17.02 -12.91 -28.65
C PRO A 12 -17.25 -11.68 -27.76
N GLN A 13 -18.46 -11.50 -27.21
CA GLN A 13 -18.87 -10.40 -26.34
C GLN A 13 -19.87 -10.86 -25.26
N TRP A 14 -19.99 -12.16 -24.96
CA TRP A 14 -20.96 -12.67 -23.98
C TRP A 14 -20.82 -12.04 -22.58
N TRP A 15 -19.62 -11.57 -22.22
CA TRP A 15 -19.35 -10.81 -21.00
C TRP A 15 -20.03 -9.44 -20.93
N GLN A 16 -20.43 -8.84 -22.07
CA GLN A 16 -21.25 -7.63 -22.06
C GLN A 16 -22.62 -7.86 -21.42
N LYS A 17 -23.16 -9.09 -21.51
CA LYS A 17 -24.41 -9.49 -20.83
C LYS A 17 -24.24 -9.51 -19.30
N LEU A 18 -23.01 -9.63 -18.82
CA LEU A 18 -22.65 -9.47 -17.40
C LEU A 18 -22.40 -8.01 -17.01
N GLY A 19 -22.52 -7.05 -17.93
CA GLY A 19 -22.24 -5.63 -17.68
C GLY A 19 -20.74 -5.29 -17.60
N LEU A 20 -19.89 -6.14 -18.20
CA LEU A 20 -18.44 -6.01 -18.20
C LEU A 20 -17.96 -5.44 -19.54
N SER A 21 -17.16 -4.36 -19.50
CA SER A 21 -16.43 -3.86 -20.66
C SER A 21 -15.11 -4.63 -20.86
N PRO A 22 -14.66 -4.85 -22.12
CA PRO A 22 -13.33 -5.40 -22.42
C PRO A 22 -12.16 -4.62 -21.79
N ASP A 23 -12.38 -3.37 -21.36
CA ASP A 23 -11.36 -2.52 -20.73
C ASP A 23 -11.40 -2.56 -19.18
N GLY A 24 -12.17 -3.47 -18.56
CA GLY A 24 -12.26 -3.61 -17.09
C GLY A 24 -13.13 -2.56 -16.40
N ILE A 25 -13.84 -1.73 -17.17
CA ILE A 25 -14.79 -0.73 -16.64
C ILE A 25 -16.14 -1.44 -16.43
N GLY A 26 -16.46 -1.77 -15.17
CA GLY A 26 -17.79 -2.27 -14.80
C GLY A 26 -18.86 -1.18 -14.95
N ILE A 27 -20.06 -1.55 -15.42
CA ILE A 27 -21.21 -0.64 -15.58
C ILE A 27 -21.94 -0.36 -14.24
N VAL A 28 -21.42 -0.82 -13.09
CA VAL A 28 -21.86 -0.26 -11.80
C VAL A 28 -21.19 1.11 -11.66
N PRO A 29 -21.94 2.23 -11.62
CA PRO A 29 -21.33 3.55 -11.52
C PRO A 29 -20.40 3.61 -10.29
N GLY A 30 -19.10 3.79 -10.55
CA GLY A 30 -18.09 3.98 -9.50
C GLY A 30 -17.38 2.74 -8.98
N ARG A 31 -17.59 1.53 -9.54
CA ARG A 31 -16.93 0.29 -9.07
C ARG A 31 -15.99 -0.30 -10.13
N PHE A 32 -14.68 -0.14 -9.91
CA PHE A 32 -13.64 -0.81 -10.71
C PHE A 32 -13.36 -2.20 -10.11
N ILE A 33 -13.44 -3.24 -10.95
CA ILE A 33 -13.12 -4.63 -10.58
C ILE A 33 -11.77 -4.98 -11.23
N ASP A 34 -10.85 -5.56 -10.48
CA ASP A 34 -9.53 -5.96 -11.01
C ASP A 34 -9.69 -7.06 -12.08
N HIS A 35 -9.20 -6.76 -13.29
CA HIS A 35 -9.35 -7.59 -14.48
C HIS A 35 -8.69 -8.97 -14.33
N ARG A 36 -7.64 -9.13 -13.53
CA ARG A 36 -6.92 -10.42 -13.42
C ARG A 36 -7.67 -11.43 -12.56
N ALA A 37 -8.14 -10.99 -11.40
CA ALA A 37 -8.94 -11.82 -10.50
C ALA A 37 -10.29 -12.22 -11.10
N LEU A 38 -10.91 -11.30 -11.84
CA LEU A 38 -12.14 -11.55 -12.59
C LEU A 38 -11.95 -12.63 -13.67
N VAL A 39 -10.83 -12.58 -14.41
CA VAL A 39 -10.52 -13.59 -15.44
C VAL A 39 -10.28 -14.97 -14.83
N ASP A 40 -9.58 -15.06 -13.69
CA ASP A 40 -9.34 -16.34 -13.01
C ASP A 40 -10.65 -16.94 -12.45
N LEU A 41 -11.53 -16.10 -11.88
CA LEU A 41 -12.87 -16.51 -11.45
C LEU A 41 -13.71 -16.99 -12.64
N LEU A 42 -13.79 -16.21 -13.72
CA LEU A 42 -14.58 -16.57 -14.91
C LEU A 42 -14.10 -17.87 -15.58
N ARG A 43 -12.80 -18.17 -15.51
CA ARG A 43 -12.22 -19.44 -16.01
C ARG A 43 -12.63 -20.66 -15.18
N SER A 44 -13.06 -20.47 -13.95
CA SER A 44 -13.50 -21.55 -13.06
C SER A 44 -14.96 -21.98 -13.29
N TYR A 45 -15.72 -21.25 -14.13
CA TYR A 45 -17.14 -21.51 -14.42
C TYR A 45 -17.41 -21.73 -15.92
N GLU A 46 -18.39 -22.59 -16.23
CA GLU A 46 -18.97 -22.73 -17.58
C GLU A 46 -20.39 -22.09 -17.59
N PRO A 47 -20.53 -20.79 -17.88
CA PRO A 47 -21.83 -20.12 -17.83
C PRO A 47 -22.73 -20.60 -18.98
N THR A 48 -23.95 -21.03 -18.66
CA THR A 48 -24.96 -21.38 -19.67
C THR A 48 -26.13 -20.41 -19.60
N ALA A 49 -26.57 -19.91 -20.75
CA ALA A 49 -27.75 -19.03 -20.84
C ALA A 49 -29.08 -19.78 -20.61
N PHE A 50 -29.09 -21.13 -20.67
CA PHE A 50 -30.25 -21.98 -20.41
C PHE A 50 -29.82 -23.33 -19.81
N LYS A 51 -30.58 -23.85 -18.82
CA LYS A 51 -30.32 -25.12 -18.11
C LYS A 51 -30.14 -26.31 -19.07
N ARG A 52 -28.99 -26.98 -19.04
CA ARG A 52 -28.81 -28.31 -19.63
C ARG A 52 -28.50 -29.34 -18.54
N LYS A 53 -29.41 -30.27 -18.31
CA LYS A 53 -29.22 -31.34 -17.32
C LYS A 53 -28.09 -32.28 -17.75
N VAL A 54 -27.22 -32.58 -16.76
CA VAL A 54 -26.25 -33.68 -16.62
C VAL A 54 -24.79 -33.40 -17.03
N GLY A 55 -23.91 -33.39 -16.01
CA GLY A 55 -22.54 -33.93 -16.10
C GLY A 55 -21.38 -32.96 -15.79
N GLY A 56 -21.04 -32.80 -14.51
CA GLY A 56 -19.62 -32.63 -14.10
C GLY A 56 -19.06 -31.24 -13.79
N ALA A 57 -19.82 -30.15 -13.92
CA ALA A 57 -19.44 -28.83 -13.40
C ALA A 57 -20.65 -28.17 -12.74
N GLU A 58 -20.43 -27.37 -11.69
CA GLU A 58 -21.49 -26.60 -11.02
C GLU A 58 -22.09 -25.61 -12.02
N GLN A 59 -23.34 -25.83 -12.43
CA GLN A 59 -24.03 -24.98 -13.39
C GLN A 59 -24.70 -23.83 -12.64
N ILE A 60 -24.38 -22.59 -13.02
CA ILE A 60 -24.95 -21.38 -12.44
C ILE A 60 -25.59 -20.52 -13.53
N THR A 61 -26.68 -19.85 -13.19
CA THR A 61 -27.32 -18.85 -14.05
C THR A 61 -26.49 -17.58 -14.14
N ILE A 62 -26.80 -16.72 -15.13
CA ILE A 62 -26.10 -15.44 -15.34
C ILE A 62 -26.28 -14.50 -14.14
N ASP A 63 -27.46 -14.48 -13.51
CA ASP A 63 -27.73 -13.65 -12.34
C ASP A 63 -27.00 -14.18 -11.10
N GLU A 64 -26.98 -15.50 -10.88
CA GLU A 64 -26.19 -16.14 -9.81
C GLU A 64 -24.68 -15.90 -10.01
N LEU A 65 -24.18 -15.94 -11.25
CA LEU A 65 -22.79 -15.60 -11.55
C LEU A 65 -22.49 -14.13 -11.24
N ARG A 66 -23.41 -13.21 -11.55
CA ARG A 66 -23.25 -11.78 -11.24
C ARG A 66 -23.18 -11.55 -9.73
N GLU A 67 -24.05 -12.19 -8.95
CA GLU A 67 -24.02 -12.12 -7.49
C GLU A 67 -22.69 -12.65 -6.94
N ARG A 68 -22.23 -13.82 -7.41
CA ARG A 68 -20.92 -14.38 -7.01
C ARG A 68 -19.74 -13.46 -7.34
N ILE A 69 -19.76 -12.75 -8.48
CA ILE A 69 -18.73 -11.77 -8.84
C ILE A 69 -18.71 -10.60 -7.84
N LEU A 70 -19.88 -10.10 -7.43
CA LEU A 70 -19.98 -9.01 -6.46
C LEU A 70 -19.53 -9.45 -5.06
N GLU A 71 -19.91 -10.65 -4.63
CA GLU A 71 -19.45 -11.23 -3.36
C GLU A 71 -17.93 -11.44 -3.33
N GLU A 72 -17.35 -11.87 -4.44
CA GLU A 72 -15.91 -12.04 -4.60
C GLU A 72 -15.18 -10.69 -4.55
N ASP A 73 -15.66 -9.67 -5.26
CA ASP A 73 -15.11 -8.30 -5.21
C ASP A 73 -15.16 -7.75 -3.78
N ASP A 74 -16.26 -7.96 -3.06
CA ASP A 74 -16.40 -7.56 -1.66
C ASP A 74 -15.47 -8.32 -0.73
N ARG A 75 -15.29 -9.63 -0.95
CA ARG A 75 -14.33 -10.43 -0.20
C ARG A 75 -12.91 -9.95 -0.44
N GLN A 76 -12.51 -9.73 -1.68
CA GLN A 76 -11.18 -9.24 -2.04
C GLN A 76 -10.91 -7.85 -1.48
N LYS A 77 -11.90 -6.94 -1.51
CA LYS A 77 -11.78 -5.62 -0.87
C LYS A 77 -11.53 -5.74 0.62
N ARG A 78 -12.30 -6.58 1.32
CA ARG A 78 -12.10 -6.85 2.76
C ARG A 78 -10.73 -7.45 3.05
N GLU A 79 -10.27 -8.39 2.22
CA GLU A 79 -8.94 -8.99 2.36
C GLU A 79 -7.82 -7.96 2.14
N ILE A 80 -7.94 -7.12 1.11
CA ILE A 80 -6.99 -6.04 0.82
C ILE A 80 -6.99 -5.01 1.96
N GLU A 81 -8.15 -4.63 2.48
CA GLU A 81 -8.26 -3.71 3.62
C GLU A 81 -7.67 -4.31 4.89
N ALA A 82 -7.94 -5.58 5.18
CA ALA A 82 -7.35 -6.30 6.31
C ALA A 82 -5.82 -6.38 6.17
N ALA A 83 -5.31 -6.72 4.99
CA ALA A 83 -3.88 -6.74 4.71
C ALA A 83 -3.25 -5.36 4.89
N LYS A 84 -3.89 -4.29 4.41
CA LYS A 84 -3.44 -2.90 4.61
C LYS A 84 -3.43 -2.52 6.09
N ALA A 85 -4.42 -2.97 6.87
CA ALA A 85 -4.48 -2.69 8.31
C ALA A 85 -3.36 -3.39 9.07
N VAL A 86 -3.06 -4.66 8.75
CA VAL A 86 -1.92 -5.40 9.30
C VAL A 86 -0.62 -4.69 8.95
N GLN A 87 -0.41 -4.37 7.68
CA GLN A 87 0.80 -3.68 7.22
C GLN A 87 0.99 -2.32 7.90
N ALA A 88 -0.10 -1.54 8.06
CA ALA A 88 -0.05 -0.26 8.76
C ALA A 88 0.35 -0.41 10.23
N ARG A 89 -0.14 -1.47 10.91
CA ARG A 89 0.25 -1.78 12.29
C ARG A 89 1.72 -2.16 12.40
N GLU A 90 2.22 -2.99 11.48
CA GLU A 90 3.63 -3.38 11.44
C GLU A 90 4.54 -2.17 11.21
N HIS A 91 4.20 -1.30 10.26
CA HIS A 91 4.97 -0.07 10.02
C HIS A 91 4.96 0.88 11.22
N ARG A 92 3.81 1.00 11.90
CA ARG A 92 3.69 1.78 13.14
C ARG A 92 4.64 1.24 14.20
N GLN A 93 4.62 -0.07 14.45
CA GLN A 93 5.46 -0.72 15.46
C GLN A 93 6.94 -0.57 15.12
N LEU A 94 7.34 -0.88 13.88
CA LEU A 94 8.71 -0.70 13.41
C LEU A 94 9.21 0.72 13.67
N GLY A 95 8.36 1.72 13.42
CA GLY A 95 8.72 3.11 13.65
C GLY A 95 9.01 3.43 15.13
N TRP A 96 8.24 2.86 16.06
CA TRP A 96 8.51 2.97 17.50
C TRP A 96 9.78 2.25 17.90
N ASP A 97 9.94 1.00 17.45
CA ASP A 97 11.13 0.18 17.75
C ASP A 97 12.43 0.88 17.31
N ARG A 98 12.38 1.56 16.15
CA ARG A 98 13.53 2.31 15.62
C ARG A 98 13.85 3.57 16.39
N ILE A 99 12.84 4.26 16.93
CA ILE A 99 13.06 5.41 17.82
C ILE A 99 13.68 4.94 19.12
N GLU A 100 13.14 3.89 19.74
CA GLU A 100 13.68 3.34 20.98
C GLU A 100 15.11 2.80 20.80
N ALA A 101 15.37 2.11 19.69
CA ALA A 101 16.73 1.67 19.35
C ALA A 101 17.70 2.84 19.16
N ALA A 102 17.26 3.97 18.62
CA ALA A 102 18.10 5.16 18.46
C ALA A 102 18.50 5.75 19.82
N TYR A 103 17.58 5.80 20.79
CA TYR A 103 17.86 6.28 22.15
C TYR A 103 18.64 5.28 23.02
N ALA A 104 18.61 3.99 22.67
CA ALA A 104 19.37 2.94 23.35
C ALA A 104 20.77 2.71 22.74
N ALA A 105 21.11 3.37 21.64
CA ALA A 105 22.39 3.19 20.95
C ALA A 105 23.58 3.70 21.79
N PRO A 106 24.78 3.10 21.68
CA PRO A 106 25.95 3.55 22.43
C PRO A 106 26.35 5.01 22.14
N ASP A 107 26.07 5.49 20.93
CA ASP A 107 26.33 6.85 20.48
C ASP A 107 25.12 7.79 20.67
N ALA A 108 24.06 7.36 21.37
CA ALA A 108 22.79 8.10 21.47
C ALA A 108 22.96 9.56 21.91
N GLU A 109 23.81 9.81 22.90
CA GLU A 109 24.07 11.13 23.49
C GLU A 109 25.18 11.91 22.79
N GLU A 110 25.83 11.34 21.76
CA GLU A 110 26.84 12.06 21.00
C GLU A 110 26.21 13.25 20.27
N ILE A 111 26.72 14.45 20.56
CA ILE A 111 26.27 15.68 19.91
C ILE A 111 26.93 15.78 18.54
N ILE A 112 26.11 16.01 17.53
CA ILE A 112 26.56 16.26 16.17
C ILE A 112 27.15 17.67 16.12
N THR A 113 28.42 17.78 15.75
CA THR A 113 29.19 19.04 15.76
C THR A 113 29.34 19.67 14.37
N VAL A 114 28.99 18.96 13.30
CA VAL A 114 29.17 19.42 11.92
C VAL A 114 27.96 19.01 11.07
N GLY A 115 27.60 19.84 10.10
CA GLY A 115 26.55 19.55 9.12
C GLY A 115 25.20 20.14 9.50
N ARG A 116 24.15 19.82 8.74
CA ARG A 116 22.82 20.41 8.98
C ARG A 116 22.15 19.79 10.19
N TRP A 117 22.62 18.69 10.75
CA TRP A 117 22.16 18.15 12.03
C TRP A 117 22.95 18.67 13.23
N GLU A 118 23.86 19.63 13.04
CA GLU A 118 24.61 20.24 14.14
C GLU A 118 23.70 20.69 15.29
N GLY A 119 24.11 20.36 16.52
CA GLY A 119 23.43 20.67 17.77
C GLY A 119 22.44 19.59 18.25
N PHE A 120 22.05 18.63 17.41
CA PHE A 120 21.25 17.48 17.83
C PHE A 120 22.13 16.39 18.43
N THR A 121 21.58 15.59 19.35
CA THR A 121 22.15 14.29 19.65
C THR A 121 21.89 13.31 18.49
N ARG A 122 22.76 12.31 18.33
CA ARG A 122 22.60 11.24 17.33
C ARG A 122 21.27 10.52 17.45
N ALA A 123 20.81 10.24 18.68
CA ALA A 123 19.50 9.65 18.92
C ALA A 123 18.37 10.54 18.41
N ALA A 124 18.38 11.83 18.76
CA ALA A 124 17.34 12.76 18.36
C ALA A 124 17.28 12.94 16.83
N ALA A 125 18.43 13.12 16.18
CA ALA A 125 18.50 13.25 14.73
C ALA A 125 17.97 12.00 14.00
N THR A 126 18.35 10.81 14.51
CA THR A 126 17.89 9.52 13.96
C THR A 126 16.38 9.34 14.15
N ALA A 127 15.87 9.62 15.35
CA ALA A 127 14.44 9.52 15.65
C ALA A 127 13.60 10.50 14.82
N TRP A 128 14.09 11.73 14.61
CA TRP A 128 13.47 12.70 13.72
C TRP A 128 13.42 12.22 12.28
N CYS A 129 14.51 11.65 11.76
CA CYS A 129 14.51 11.07 10.42
C CYS A 129 13.42 10.01 10.27
N TRP A 130 13.32 9.05 11.21
CA TRP A 130 12.27 8.02 11.19
C TRP A 130 10.87 8.60 11.13
N ASN A 131 10.58 9.59 11.98
CA ASN A 131 9.27 10.23 12.02
C ASN A 131 8.96 11.02 10.75
N LEU A 132 9.89 11.84 10.26
CA LEU A 132 9.66 12.71 9.11
C LEU A 132 9.54 11.89 7.82
N TYR A 133 10.30 10.81 7.66
CA TYR A 133 10.11 9.91 6.52
C TYR A 133 8.76 9.19 6.55
N GLN A 134 8.26 8.81 7.73
CA GLN A 134 6.97 8.12 7.84
C GLN A 134 5.80 9.09 7.68
N TYR A 135 5.83 10.26 8.31
CA TYR A 135 4.67 11.15 8.39
C TYR A 135 4.69 12.33 7.42
N GLU A 136 5.86 12.70 6.87
CA GLU A 136 6.00 13.81 5.92
C GLU A 136 6.71 13.39 4.61
N PRO A 137 6.35 12.26 3.98
CA PRO A 137 7.11 11.69 2.84
C PRO A 137 7.10 12.56 1.57
N ARG A 138 6.15 13.50 1.45
CA ARG A 138 5.94 14.36 0.28
C ARG A 138 6.35 15.82 0.51
N GLY A 139 6.73 16.19 1.73
CA GLY A 139 6.99 17.57 2.11
C GLY A 139 8.32 18.13 1.56
N PHE A 140 9.24 17.25 1.17
CA PHE A 140 10.65 17.63 0.99
C PHE A 140 11.29 17.19 -0.32
N ALA A 141 10.80 16.11 -0.93
CA ALA A 141 11.13 15.72 -2.29
C ALA A 141 10.03 14.85 -2.88
N HIS A 142 9.98 14.77 -4.20
CA HIS A 142 9.08 13.86 -4.89
C HIS A 142 9.35 12.40 -4.43
N PRO A 143 8.32 11.58 -4.12
CA PRO A 143 8.50 10.23 -3.57
C PRO A 143 9.38 9.31 -4.43
N ALA A 144 9.34 9.49 -5.76
CA ALA A 144 10.14 8.73 -6.73
C ALA A 144 11.46 9.41 -7.12
N SER A 145 11.90 10.44 -6.39
CA SER A 145 13.16 11.12 -6.71
C SER A 145 14.38 10.30 -6.30
N GLU A 146 15.42 10.34 -7.13
CA GLU A 146 16.68 9.66 -6.85
C GLU A 146 17.35 10.19 -5.57
N VAL A 147 17.22 11.49 -5.30
CA VAL A 147 17.70 12.11 -4.07
C VAL A 147 17.09 11.45 -2.83
N ARG A 148 15.79 11.17 -2.86
CA ARG A 148 15.10 10.47 -1.77
C ARG A 148 15.58 9.03 -1.62
N ALA A 149 15.75 8.32 -2.73
CA ALA A 149 16.27 6.95 -2.70
C ALA A 149 17.67 6.89 -2.06
N ARG A 150 18.59 7.77 -2.48
CA ARG A 150 19.95 7.86 -1.92
C ARG A 150 19.93 8.22 -0.43
N ALA A 151 19.08 9.17 -0.04
CA ALA A 151 18.94 9.58 1.36
C ALA A 151 18.39 8.46 2.25
N ILE A 152 17.43 7.67 1.76
CA ILE A 152 16.94 6.48 2.47
C ILE A 152 18.03 5.42 2.59
N THR A 153 18.80 5.16 1.54
CA THR A 153 19.92 4.20 1.58
C THR A 153 21.00 4.66 2.55
N GLN A 154 21.35 5.95 2.56
CA GLN A 154 22.28 6.51 3.55
C GLN A 154 21.77 6.27 4.97
N PHE A 155 20.48 6.53 5.20
CA PHE A 155 19.85 6.33 6.51
C PHE A 155 19.80 4.86 6.94
N LYS A 156 19.52 3.95 6.01
CA LYS A 156 19.59 2.49 6.22
C LYS A 156 20.97 2.04 6.70
N ASN A 157 22.02 2.69 6.22
CA ASN A 157 23.40 2.38 6.57
C ASN A 157 23.88 3.11 7.85
N GLY A 158 22.98 3.76 8.60
CA GLY A 158 23.31 4.48 9.83
C GLY A 158 23.80 5.92 9.63
N GLY A 159 23.79 6.44 8.40
CA GLY A 159 24.15 7.83 8.12
C GLY A 159 22.95 8.77 8.26
N LEU A 160 23.18 10.03 8.66
CA LEU A 160 22.12 11.03 8.74
C LEU A 160 21.98 11.78 7.41
N PRO A 161 20.80 11.78 6.76
CA PRO A 161 20.62 12.50 5.50
C PRO A 161 20.66 14.02 5.68
N GLU A 162 21.54 14.67 4.91
CA GLU A 162 21.75 16.13 4.91
C GLU A 162 20.87 16.86 3.87
N VAL A 163 20.55 16.14 2.80
CA VAL A 163 19.65 16.55 1.73
C VAL A 163 18.23 16.16 2.15
N LEU A 164 17.24 17.03 1.87
CA LEU A 164 15.79 16.88 2.16
C LEU A 164 15.17 17.76 3.26
N GLY A 165 15.77 18.85 3.72
CA GLY A 165 15.08 19.81 4.60
C GLY A 165 14.62 19.27 5.97
N TYR A 166 14.74 17.96 6.22
CA TYR A 166 14.45 17.30 7.48
C TYR A 166 15.20 17.90 8.67
N PRO A 167 16.50 18.26 8.57
CA PRO A 167 17.17 18.90 9.69
C PRO A 167 16.57 20.26 10.04
N LYS A 168 16.08 20.99 9.03
CA LYS A 168 15.38 22.27 9.25
C LYS A 168 14.01 22.02 9.89
N ARG A 169 13.25 21.04 9.37
CA ARG A 169 11.94 20.67 9.91
C ARG A 169 12.02 20.18 11.35
N ALA A 170 13.01 19.36 11.68
CA ALA A 170 13.25 18.89 13.04
C ALA A 170 13.47 20.07 14.01
N ARG A 171 14.28 21.06 13.62
CA ARG A 171 14.48 22.28 14.42
C ARG A 171 13.18 23.07 14.60
N GLU A 172 12.39 23.22 13.55
CA GLU A 172 11.08 23.89 13.66
C GLU A 172 10.17 23.19 14.67
N LEU A 173 10.16 21.85 14.68
CA LEU A 173 9.35 21.07 15.60
C LEU A 173 9.89 21.15 17.04
N GLU A 174 11.21 21.10 17.24
CA GLU A 174 11.81 21.27 18.58
C GLU A 174 11.61 22.69 19.12
N ALA A 175 11.66 23.72 18.26
CA ALA A 175 11.34 25.09 18.65
C ALA A 175 9.88 25.26 19.09
N LEU A 176 8.98 24.39 18.62
CA LEU A 176 7.59 24.29 19.09
C LEU A 176 7.44 23.43 20.35
N GLY A 177 8.54 22.97 20.94
CA GLY A 177 8.56 22.13 22.14
C GLY A 177 8.24 20.66 21.88
N LEU A 178 8.24 20.20 20.62
CA LEU A 178 8.00 18.81 20.29
C LEU A 178 9.30 18.01 20.31
N THR A 179 9.21 16.81 20.85
CA THR A 179 10.25 15.77 20.77
C THR A 179 9.84 14.73 19.72
N PRO A 180 10.77 13.87 19.24
CA PRO A 180 10.41 12.80 18.33
C PRO A 180 9.27 11.91 18.85
N ARG A 181 9.28 11.54 20.13
CA ARG A 181 8.24 10.70 20.73
C ARG A 181 6.88 11.42 20.74
N THR A 182 6.83 12.63 21.27
CA THR A 182 5.58 13.40 21.37
C THR A 182 5.01 13.78 20.00
N TYR A 183 5.85 14.11 19.03
CA TYR A 183 5.42 14.34 17.65
C TYR A 183 4.72 13.12 17.06
N ARG A 184 5.29 11.93 17.25
CA ARG A 184 4.69 10.67 16.76
C ARG A 184 3.36 10.40 17.44
N GLU A 185 3.29 10.52 18.76
CA GLU A 185 2.04 10.36 19.52
C GLU A 185 0.95 11.30 18.99
N HIS A 186 1.28 12.57 18.74
CA HIS A 186 0.35 13.53 18.17
C HIS A 186 -0.11 13.12 16.75
N LYS A 187 0.80 12.67 15.88
CA LYS A 187 0.43 12.21 14.54
C LYS A 187 -0.48 10.99 14.58
N GLU A 188 -0.19 10.03 15.44
CA GLU A 188 -1.01 8.83 15.64
C GLU A 188 -2.38 9.17 16.23
N ALA A 189 -2.45 10.08 17.21
CA ALA A 189 -3.71 10.56 17.79
C ALA A 189 -4.60 11.28 16.77
N LEU A 190 -4.00 12.00 15.83
CA LEU A 190 -4.72 12.65 14.71
C LEU A 190 -5.12 11.66 13.59
N GLY A 191 -4.84 10.36 13.74
CA GLY A 191 -5.14 9.35 12.74
C GLY A 191 -4.27 9.44 11.48
N SER A 192 -3.13 10.14 11.56
CA SER A 192 -2.18 10.20 10.44
C SER A 192 -1.62 8.81 10.18
N LYS A 193 -1.70 8.36 8.93
CA LYS A 193 -1.17 7.04 8.54
C LYS A 193 0.30 7.17 8.13
N PRO A 194 1.22 6.38 8.71
CA PRO A 194 2.61 6.37 8.27
C PRO A 194 2.70 5.88 6.82
N SER A 195 3.63 6.45 6.07
CA SER A 195 3.86 6.11 4.67
C SER A 195 4.37 4.67 4.52
N PRO A 196 3.82 3.87 3.58
CA PRO A 196 4.29 2.52 3.31
C PRO A 196 5.62 2.48 2.54
N ASP A 197 6.13 3.64 2.10
CA ASP A 197 7.32 3.74 1.23
C ASP A 197 8.62 3.38 1.96
N LEU A 198 8.61 3.35 3.29
CA LEU A 198 9.71 2.87 4.11
C LEU A 198 9.61 1.35 4.27
N ARG A 199 9.85 0.61 3.18
CA ARG A 199 10.08 -0.83 3.25
C ARG A 199 11.55 -1.06 3.60
N PHE A 200 11.79 -1.68 4.75
CA PHE A 200 13.11 -2.09 5.22
C PHE A 200 13.24 -3.60 5.08
#